data_AF-A0AAD6QM48-F1
#
_entry.id   AF-A0AAD6QM48-F1
#
_cell.length_a   1.000
_cell.length_b   1.000
_cell.length_c   1.000
_cell.angle_alpha   90.00
_cell.angle_beta   90.00
_cell.angle_gamma   90.00
#
_symmetry.space_group_name_H-M   'P 1'
#
loop_
_entity.id
_entity.type
_entity.pdbx_description
1 polymer ?
#
loop_
_entity_poly.entity_id
_entity_poly.type
_entity_poly.pdbx_seq_one_letter_code
_entity_poly.pdbx_strand_id
1 'polypeptide(L)'
;MHNYLTSVYEEGDARSALIAMVQKLQHAKNGLDIVSQSRIRTHFARPNWRKVFAQMAETHKSSRIGVFYCGSALLVKTLRELCQEFTLDSSTRFQFHKENF
;
A
#
# COMPACT_ATOMS: atom_id res chain seq x y z
N MET A 1 -3.40 7.24 -5.29
CA MET A 1 -2.68 6.09 -5.88
C MET A 1 -1.39 5.91 -5.10
N HIS A 2 -1.03 4.67 -4.77
CA HIS A 2 0.18 4.36 -4.00
C HIS A 2 0.97 3.28 -4.75
N ASN A 3 2.23 3.56 -5.07
CA ASN A 3 3.13 2.62 -5.73
C ASN A 3 4.10 2.04 -4.71
N TYR A 4 4.35 0.73 -4.75
CA TYR A 4 5.27 0.05 -3.84
C TYR A 4 6.31 -0.75 -4.62
N LEU A 5 7.59 -0.42 -4.45
CA LEU A 5 8.71 -1.19 -4.98
C LEU A 5 9.21 -2.18 -3.91
N THR A 6 8.73 -3.42 -4.02
CA THR A 6 8.90 -4.44 -2.98
C THR A 6 10.25 -5.16 -3.00
N SER A 7 11.07 -4.92 -4.02
CA SER A 7 12.45 -5.43 -4.15
C SER A 7 13.48 -4.59 -3.39
N VAL A 8 13.10 -3.42 -2.90
CA VAL A 8 13.95 -2.49 -2.16
C VAL A 8 13.57 -2.53 -0.68
N TYR A 9 14.56 -2.42 0.22
CA TYR A 9 14.33 -2.38 1.65
C TYR A 9 13.65 -1.07 2.07
N GLU A 10 13.14 -1.04 3.28
CA GLU A 10 12.40 0.11 3.79
C GLU A 10 13.27 1.37 3.89
N GLU A 11 12.63 2.54 3.83
CA GLU A 11 13.34 3.80 4.07
C GLU A 11 13.90 3.83 5.49
N GLY A 12 15.23 3.98 5.60
CA GLY A 12 15.97 3.87 6.86
C GLY A 12 16.95 2.70 6.88
N ASP A 13 16.78 1.69 6.01
CA ASP A 13 17.77 0.64 5.81
C ASP A 13 18.99 1.18 5.03
N ALA A 14 20.19 0.88 5.52
CA ALA A 14 21.44 1.31 4.89
C ALA A 14 21.55 0.86 3.42
N ARG A 15 21.00 -0.31 3.08
CA ARG A 15 20.98 -0.86 1.71
C ARG A 15 20.07 -0.06 0.77
N SER A 16 19.15 0.72 1.31
CA SER A 16 18.23 1.57 0.53
C SER A 16 18.50 3.07 0.72
N ALA A 17 19.55 3.43 1.46
CA ALA A 17 19.90 4.81 1.73
C ALA A 17 20.18 5.63 0.45
N LEU A 18 20.98 5.09 -0.47
CA LEU A 18 21.32 5.78 -1.72
C LEU A 18 20.07 6.04 -2.57
N ILE A 19 19.29 5.00 -2.84
CA ILE A 19 18.09 5.12 -3.69
C ILE A 19 17.04 6.03 -3.05
N ALA A 20 16.88 5.98 -1.71
CA ALA A 20 16.01 6.89 -0.98
C ALA A 20 16.49 8.34 -1.01
N MET A 21 17.80 8.58 -0.95
CA MET A 21 18.35 9.92 -1.07
C MET A 21 18.14 10.50 -2.47
N VAL A 22 18.44 9.72 -3.53
CA VAL A 22 18.21 10.12 -4.92
C VAL A 22 16.73 10.40 -5.17
N GLN A 23 15.84 9.54 -4.65
CA GLN A 23 14.39 9.74 -4.71
C GLN A 23 13.97 11.07 -4.09
N LYS A 24 14.44 11.36 -2.87
CA LYS A 24 14.11 12.61 -2.16
C LYS A 24 14.61 13.84 -2.92
N LEU A 25 15.83 13.80 -3.45
CA LEU A 25 16.41 14.91 -4.21
C LEU A 25 15.66 15.16 -5.52
N GLN A 26 15.37 14.12 -6.29
CA GLN A 26 14.64 14.26 -7.56
C GLN A 26 13.24 14.81 -7.33
N HIS A 27 12.53 14.29 -6.32
CA HIS A 27 11.20 14.76 -6.00
C HIS A 27 11.21 16.21 -5.48
N ALA A 28 12.22 16.61 -4.69
CA ALA A 28 12.37 18.00 -4.26
C ALA A 28 12.67 18.95 -5.44
N LYS A 29 13.45 18.50 -6.43
CA LYS A 29 13.85 19.32 -7.57
C LYS A 29 12.76 19.45 -8.63
N ASN A 30 12.14 18.33 -9.01
CA ASN A 30 11.27 18.26 -10.19
C ASN A 30 9.83 17.79 -9.85
N GLY A 31 9.58 17.35 -8.61
CA GLY A 31 8.30 16.75 -8.24
C GLY A 31 8.04 15.38 -8.87
N LEU A 32 9.09 14.68 -9.31
CA LEU A 32 8.99 13.39 -10.00
C LEU A 32 9.61 12.26 -9.19
N ASP A 33 9.00 11.08 -9.31
CA ASP A 33 9.46 9.80 -8.80
C ASP A 33 10.57 9.22 -9.69
N ILE A 34 11.69 8.77 -9.12
CA ILE A 34 12.84 8.27 -9.90
C ILE A 34 12.54 6.94 -10.59
N VAL A 35 11.61 6.15 -10.05
CA VAL A 35 11.27 4.81 -10.55
C VAL A 35 10.25 4.92 -11.66
N SER A 36 9.11 5.57 -11.40
CA SER A 36 7.99 5.64 -12.34
C SER A 36 7.99 6.87 -13.25
N GLN A 37 8.86 7.87 -12.99
CA GLN A 37 8.85 9.18 -13.64
C GLN A 37 7.50 9.92 -13.55
N SER A 38 6.66 9.55 -12.57
CA SER A 38 5.37 10.17 -12.32
C SER A 38 5.43 11.14 -11.14
N ARG A 39 4.35 11.92 -10.93
CA ARG A 39 4.19 12.76 -9.72
C ARG A 39 3.80 11.95 -8.47
N ILE A 40 3.57 10.64 -8.61
CA ILE A 40 3.21 9.75 -7.51
C ILE A 40 4.49 9.13 -6.98
N ARG A 41 4.85 9.48 -5.75
CA ARG A 41 6.03 8.95 -5.08
C ARG A 41 5.88 7.45 -4.83
N THR A 42 6.89 6.68 -5.24
CA THR A 42 6.99 5.25 -4.91
C THR A 42 7.43 5.07 -3.46
N HIS A 43 6.73 4.20 -2.74
CA HIS A 43 7.12 3.69 -1.43
C HIS A 43 8.06 2.50 -1.60
N PHE A 44 9.10 2.40 -0.78
CA PHE A 44 9.95 1.22 -0.73
C PHE A 44 9.47 0.21 0.30
N ALA A 45 9.85 -1.05 0.11
CA ALA A 45 9.32 -2.22 0.80
C ALA A 45 7.85 -2.54 0.50
N ARG A 46 7.35 -3.58 1.17
CA ARG A 46 5.97 -4.04 1.04
C ARG A 46 5.01 -3.12 1.80
N PRO A 47 3.77 -2.95 1.30
CA PRO A 47 2.75 -2.21 2.04
C PRO A 47 2.43 -2.88 3.38
N ASN A 48 2.25 -2.08 4.42
CA ASN A 48 1.66 -2.53 5.68
C ASN A 48 0.14 -2.53 5.54
N TRP A 49 -0.41 -3.64 5.04
CA TRP A 49 -1.85 -3.76 4.80
C TRP A 49 -2.69 -3.50 6.05
N ARG A 50 -2.28 -4.01 7.21
CA ARG A 50 -3.02 -3.75 8.47
C ARG A 50 -3.14 -2.26 8.76
N LYS A 51 -2.06 -1.48 8.58
CA LYS A 51 -2.10 -0.02 8.75
C LYS A 51 -3.03 0.64 7.74
N VAL A 52 -3.03 0.18 6.48
CA VAL A 52 -3.95 0.69 5.45
C VAL A 52 -5.40 0.42 5.84
N PHE A 53 -5.74 -0.80 6.25
CA PHE A 53 -7.10 -1.15 6.69
C PHE A 53 -7.53 -0.35 7.92
N ALA A 54 -6.66 -0.20 8.91
CA ALA A 54 -6.94 0.61 10.11
C ALA A 54 -7.26 2.06 9.74
N GLN A 55 -6.45 2.68 8.88
CA GLN A 55 -6.68 4.04 8.43
C GLN A 55 -8.00 4.16 7.65
N MET A 56 -8.33 3.20 6.79
CA MET A 56 -9.59 3.20 6.03
C MET A 56 -10.81 3.05 6.95
N ALA A 57 -10.75 2.17 7.95
CA ALA A 57 -11.82 1.97 8.92
C ALA A 57 -12.04 3.22 9.80
N GLU A 58 -10.96 3.88 10.21
CA GLU A 58 -11.03 5.13 10.99
C GLU A 58 -11.62 6.28 10.17
N THR A 59 -11.20 6.40 8.91
CA THR A 59 -11.62 7.49 8.01
C THR A 59 -13.08 7.32 7.55
N HIS A 60 -13.53 6.08 7.33
CA HIS A 60 -14.83 5.77 6.74
C HIS A 60 -15.72 4.94 7.68
N LYS A 61 -16.07 5.51 8.83
CA LYS A 61 -16.93 4.85 9.82
C LYS A 61 -18.32 4.52 9.25
N SER A 62 -18.90 3.43 9.72
CA SER A 62 -20.23 2.93 9.32
C SER A 62 -20.45 2.79 7.81
N SER A 63 -19.36 2.61 7.05
CA SER A 63 -19.39 2.52 5.59
C SER A 63 -19.08 1.09 5.11
N ARG A 64 -19.32 0.83 3.81
CA ARG A 64 -18.95 -0.43 3.15
C ARG A 64 -17.82 -0.16 2.15
N ILE A 65 -16.73 -0.93 2.23
CA ILE A 65 -15.55 -0.80 1.37
C ILE A 65 -15.33 -2.12 0.61
N GLY A 66 -15.32 -2.04 -0.72
CA GLY A 66 -14.92 -3.16 -1.58
C GLY A 66 -13.40 -3.19 -1.76
N VAL A 67 -12.78 -4.35 -1.54
CA VAL A 67 -11.34 -4.58 -1.73
C VAL A 67 -11.17 -5.55 -2.89
N PHE A 68 -10.71 -5.04 -4.03
CA PHE A 68 -10.48 -5.81 -5.25
C PHE A 68 -9.00 -6.10 -5.41
N TYR A 69 -8.64 -7.35 -5.69
CA TYR A 69 -7.23 -7.75 -5.87
C TYR A 69 -7.05 -8.63 -7.11
N CYS A 70 -6.12 -8.21 -7.97
CA CYS A 70 -5.64 -8.95 -9.14
C CYS A 70 -4.12 -9.06 -9.07
N GLY A 71 -3.60 -10.27 -8.85
CA GLY A 71 -2.16 -10.50 -8.68
C GLY A 71 -1.83 -11.86 -8.08
N SER A 72 -0.61 -12.01 -7.57
CA SER A 72 -0.12 -13.25 -6.97
C SER A 72 -1.05 -13.79 -5.87
N ALA A 73 -1.31 -15.10 -5.91
CA ALA A 73 -2.16 -15.80 -4.95
C ALA A 73 -1.67 -15.66 -3.49
N LEU A 74 -0.38 -15.39 -3.27
CA LEU A 74 0.21 -15.24 -1.94
C LEU A 74 -0.47 -14.16 -1.08
N LEU A 75 -0.93 -13.07 -1.71
CA LEU A 75 -1.57 -11.95 -1.01
C LEU A 75 -3.08 -12.14 -0.80
N VAL A 76 -3.71 -13.06 -1.54
CA VAL A 76 -5.16 -13.28 -1.48
C VAL A 76 -5.59 -13.66 -0.07
N LYS A 77 -4.85 -14.57 0.57
CA LYS A 77 -5.14 -15.03 1.93
C LYS A 77 -5.05 -13.87 2.93
N THR A 78 -3.93 -13.14 2.94
CA THR A 78 -3.70 -12.02 3.85
C THR A 78 -4.76 -10.92 3.70
N LEU A 79 -5.09 -10.51 2.47
CA LEU A 79 -6.07 -9.45 2.24
C LEU A 79 -7.48 -9.88 2.64
N ARG A 80 -7.84 -11.16 2.41
CA ARG A 80 -9.13 -11.73 2.82
C ARG A 80 -9.27 -11.76 4.34
N GLU A 81 -8.23 -12.23 5.04
CA GLU A 81 -8.20 -12.28 6.50
C GLU A 81 -8.34 -10.89 7.11
N LEU A 82 -7.61 -9.90 6.60
CA LEU A 82 -7.73 -8.51 7.04
C LEU A 82 -9.13 -7.93 6.78
N CYS A 83 -9.76 -8.24 5.64
CA CYS A 83 -11.15 -7.82 5.40
C CYS A 83 -12.11 -8.39 6.45
N GLN A 84 -11.96 -9.68 6.80
CA GLN A 84 -12.81 -10.32 7.80
C GLN A 84 -12.58 -9.71 9.19
N GLU A 85 -11.32 -9.57 9.59
CA GLU A 85 -10.94 -8.99 10.88
C GLU A 85 -11.48 -7.58 11.07
N PHE A 86 -11.16 -6.65 10.16
CA PHE A 86 -11.59 -5.25 10.29
C PHE A 86 -13.11 -5.08 10.12
N THR A 87 -13.78 -6.02 9.47
CA THR A 87 -15.25 -6.05 9.42
C THR A 87 -15.86 -6.37 10.77
N LEU A 88 -15.22 -7.21 11.58
CA LEU A 88 -15.70 -7.58 12.92
C LEU A 88 -15.33 -6.51 13.95
N ASP A 89 -14.10 -6.00 13.86
CA ASP A 89 -13.50 -5.15 14.90
C ASP A 89 -13.80 -3.65 14.73
N SER A 90 -14.46 -3.26 13.65
CA SER A 90 -14.79 -1.86 13.36
C SER A 90 -16.22 -1.67 12.86
N SER A 91 -16.66 -0.40 12.84
CA SER A 91 -17.96 -0.03 12.24
C SER A 91 -17.99 -0.17 10.72
N THR A 92 -16.83 -0.33 10.07
CA THR A 92 -16.68 -0.36 8.61
C THR A 92 -16.69 -1.79 8.12
N ARG A 93 -17.49 -2.08 7.09
CA ARG A 93 -17.61 -3.42 6.51
C ARG A 93 -16.72 -3.54 5.27
N PHE A 94 -15.77 -4.45 5.29
CA PHE A 94 -14.86 -4.73 4.17
C PHE A 94 -15.31 -6.00 3.43
N GLN A 95 -15.40 -5.91 2.11
CA GLN A 95 -15.77 -7.04 1.25
C GLN A 95 -14.64 -7.32 0.26
N PHE A 96 -14.06 -8.52 0.32
CA PHE A 96 -12.94 -8.91 -0.52
C PHE A 96 -13.39 -9.60 -1.82
N HIS A 97 -12.81 -9.17 -2.94
CA HIS A 97 -13.04 -9.69 -4.27
C HIS A 97 -11.71 -10.05 -4.94
N LYS A 98 -11.55 -11.33 -5.31
CA LYS A 98 -10.40 -11.78 -6.11
C LYS A 98 -10.79 -11.70 -7.58
N GLU A 99 -10.07 -10.87 -8.32
CA GLU A 99 -10.34 -10.61 -9.73
C GLU A 99 -9.30 -11.29 -10.62
N ASN A 100 -9.68 -11.60 -11.85
CA ASN A 100 -8.82 -12.09 -12.92
C ASN A 100 -9.04 -11.21 -14.15
N PHE A 101 -8.44 -10.02 -14.14
CA PHE A 101 -8.48 -9.11 -15.29
C PHE A 101 -7.39 -9.45 -16.31
#